data_AF-A0ABD0PNW6-F1
#
_entry.id   AF-A0ABD0PNW6-F1
#
_cell.length_a   1.000
_cell.length_b   1.000
_cell.length_c   1.000
_cell.angle_alpha   90.00
_cell.angle_beta   90.00
_cell.angle_gamma   90.00
#
_symmetry.space_group_name_H-M   'P 1'
#
loop_
_entity.id
_entity.type
_entity.pdbx_description
1 polymer ?
#
loop_
_entity_poly.entity_id
_entity_poly.type
_entity_poly.pdbx_seq_one_letter_code
_entity_poly.pdbx_strand_id
1 'polypeptide(L)'
;IRYGLASDVLDEERARLLELARQRALSGAWLREQQRARDNKEGSRLWTEGERQQLLSTGKVQGYDGYYILPVEQYPELADSSFNIQFLRQNEMGKR
;
A
#
# COMPACT_ATOMS: atom_id res chain seq x y z
N ILE A 1 27.87 -15.84 4.66
CA ILE A 1 28.02 -14.59 5.45
C ILE A 1 28.92 -13.66 4.64
N ARG A 2 28.39 -12.57 4.06
CA ARG A 2 29.18 -11.59 3.28
C ARG A 2 29.46 -10.38 4.16
N TYR A 3 30.73 -10.18 4.48
CA TYR A 3 31.25 -8.98 5.12
C TYR A 3 31.44 -7.91 4.03
N GLY A 4 30.59 -6.88 4.03
CA GLY A 4 30.72 -5.70 3.18
C GLY A 4 30.62 -4.45 4.05
N LEU A 5 31.72 -3.70 4.11
CA LEU A 5 32.00 -2.54 4.98
C LEU A 5 31.29 -1.23 4.56
N ALA A 6 30.09 -1.29 3.99
CA ALA A 6 29.39 -0.08 3.53
C ALA A 6 28.00 -0.02 4.14
N SER A 7 27.75 0.99 4.98
CA SER A 7 26.40 1.29 5.51
C SER A 7 25.36 1.33 4.39
N ASP A 8 25.75 1.84 3.22
CA ASP A 8 24.96 1.86 1.98
C ASP A 8 24.36 0.50 1.59
N VAL A 9 25.08 -0.61 1.74
CA VAL A 9 24.58 -1.94 1.33
C VAL A 9 23.47 -2.43 2.26
N LEU A 10 23.58 -2.12 3.55
CA LEU A 10 22.51 -2.41 4.52
C LEU A 10 21.27 -1.56 4.26
N ASP A 11 21.46 -0.30 3.89
CA ASP A 11 20.37 0.62 3.58
C ASP A 11 19.71 0.28 2.23
N GLU A 12 20.46 -0.14 1.21
CA GLU A 12 19.93 -0.68 -0.05
C GLU A 12 19.13 -1.97 0.16
N GLU A 13 19.66 -2.93 0.94
CA GLU A 13 18.97 -4.18 1.20
C GLU A 13 17.70 -3.95 2.02
N ARG A 14 17.75 -3.01 2.99
CA ARG A 14 16.56 -2.54 3.71
C ARG A 14 15.54 -1.94 2.76
N ALA A 15 15.94 -1.03 1.87
CA ALA A 15 15.05 -0.41 0.90
C ALA A 15 14.39 -1.44 -0.02
N ARG A 16 15.15 -2.44 -0.50
CA ARG A 16 14.61 -3.56 -1.28
C ARG A 16 13.60 -4.39 -0.51
N LEU A 17 13.92 -4.77 0.73
CA LEU A 17 13.00 -5.53 1.59
C LEU A 17 11.72 -4.75 1.86
N LEU A 18 11.86 -3.44 2.12
CA LEU A 18 10.76 -2.52 2.31
C LEU A 18 9.86 -2.46 1.08
N GLU A 19 10.44 -2.36 -0.12
CA GLU A 19 9.69 -2.29 -1.36
C GLU A 19 8.96 -3.60 -1.66
N LEU A 20 9.59 -4.75 -1.41
CA LEU A 20 8.94 -6.04 -1.56
C LEU A 20 7.77 -6.20 -0.57
N ALA A 21 7.99 -5.82 0.68
CA ALA A 21 6.95 -5.80 1.70
C ALA A 21 5.81 -4.83 1.31
N ARG A 22 6.13 -3.67 0.75
CA ARG A 22 5.17 -2.70 0.20
C ARG A 22 4.33 -3.30 -0.90
N GLN A 23 4.94 -3.98 -1.85
CA GLN A 23 4.21 -4.59 -2.95
C GLN A 23 3.22 -5.64 -2.43
N ARG A 24 3.63 -6.49 -1.49
CA ARG A 24 2.75 -7.48 -0.86
C ARG A 24 1.62 -6.82 -0.06
N ALA A 25 1.95 -5.82 0.75
CA ALA A 25 0.98 -5.06 1.51
C ALA A 25 -0.02 -4.32 0.60
N LEU A 26 0.44 -3.73 -0.51
CA LEU A 26 -0.41 -3.11 -1.51
C LEU A 26 -1.35 -4.11 -2.17
N SER A 27 -0.82 -5.25 -2.64
CA SER A 27 -1.64 -6.29 -3.26
C SER A 27 -2.67 -6.83 -2.28
N GLY A 28 -2.29 -7.09 -1.03
CA GLY A 28 -3.22 -7.53 0.02
C GLY A 28 -4.27 -6.48 0.37
N ALA A 29 -3.88 -5.19 0.41
CA ALA A 29 -4.80 -4.08 0.67
C ALA A 29 -5.81 -3.93 -0.48
N TRP A 30 -5.34 -3.99 -1.74
CA TRP A 30 -6.22 -3.93 -2.91
C TRP A 30 -7.19 -5.11 -2.96
N LEU A 31 -6.71 -6.32 -2.67
CA LEU A 31 -7.56 -7.51 -2.65
C LEU A 31 -8.65 -7.41 -1.57
N ARG A 32 -8.29 -6.90 -0.38
CA ARG A 32 -9.26 -6.65 0.68
C ARG A 32 -10.25 -5.58 0.29
N GLU A 33 -9.79 -4.48 -0.30
CA GLU A 33 -10.66 -3.40 -0.72
C GLU A 33 -11.60 -3.84 -1.84
N GLN A 34 -11.11 -4.64 -2.79
CA GLN A 34 -11.91 -5.26 -3.84
C GLN A 34 -12.99 -6.18 -3.25
N GLN A 35 -12.64 -7.00 -2.24
CA GLN A 35 -13.62 -7.83 -1.54
C GLN A 35 -14.65 -6.99 -0.79
N ARG A 36 -14.26 -5.92 -0.08
CA ARG A 36 -15.22 -5.01 0.58
C ARG A 36 -16.15 -4.33 -0.42
N ALA A 37 -15.60 -3.88 -1.54
CA ALA A 37 -16.35 -3.32 -2.65
C ALA A 37 -17.37 -4.32 -3.23
N ARG A 38 -17.00 -5.61 -3.36
CA ARG A 38 -17.94 -6.68 -3.76
C ARG A 38 -19.05 -6.86 -2.74
N ASP A 39 -18.69 -6.91 -1.46
CA ASP A 39 -19.61 -7.12 -0.35
C ASP A 39 -20.56 -5.94 -0.11
N ASN A 40 -20.38 -4.83 -0.85
CA ASN A 40 -21.08 -3.56 -0.64
C ASN A 40 -20.95 -3.06 0.82
N LYS A 41 -19.91 -3.51 1.52
CA LYS A 41 -19.58 -3.04 2.85
C LYS A 41 -18.86 -1.72 2.72
N GLU A 42 -19.25 -0.76 3.56
CA GLU A 42 -18.51 0.49 3.71
C GLU A 42 -17.04 0.14 4.01
N GLY A 43 -16.20 0.38 3.01
CA GLY A 43 -14.75 0.24 3.14
C GLY A 43 -14.22 1.26 4.14
N SER A 44 -12.90 1.26 4.37
CA SER A 44 -12.29 2.33 5.18
C SER A 44 -12.46 3.72 4.53
N ARG A 45 -12.92 3.76 3.28
CA ARG A 45 -13.25 4.97 2.51
C ARG A 45 -14.52 4.71 1.69
N LEU A 46 -15.36 5.73 1.53
CA LEU A 46 -16.52 5.71 0.64
C LEU A 46 -16.04 5.74 -0.81
N TRP A 47 -15.95 4.57 -1.43
CA TRP A 47 -15.76 4.47 -2.88
C TRP A 47 -17.04 4.87 -3.59
N THR A 48 -16.95 5.79 -4.54
CA THR A 48 -18.09 6.08 -5.41
C THR A 48 -18.37 4.89 -6.33
N GLU A 49 -19.59 4.81 -6.89
CA GLU A 49 -19.99 3.69 -7.73
C GLU A 49 -19.05 3.46 -8.93
N GLY A 50 -18.54 4.54 -9.53
CA GLY A 50 -17.56 4.48 -10.62
C GLY A 50 -16.19 3.95 -10.17
N GLU A 51 -15.69 4.38 -9.02
CA GLU A 51 -14.42 3.89 -8.46
C GLU A 51 -14.55 2.42 -8.03
N ARG A 52 -15.70 2.05 -7.46
CA ARG A 52 -16.00 0.67 -7.08
C ARG A 52 -16.00 -0.24 -8.30
N GLN A 53 -16.67 0.15 -9.39
CA GLN A 53 -16.62 -0.62 -10.64
C GLN A 53 -15.20 -0.76 -11.19
N GLN A 54 -14.39 0.30 -11.13
CA GLN A 54 -12.98 0.23 -11.52
C GLN A 54 -12.18 -0.74 -10.63
N LEU A 55 -12.39 -0.70 -9.31
CA LEU A 55 -11.73 -1.61 -8.38
C LEU A 55 -12.11 -3.07 -8.66
N LEU A 56 -13.38 -3.33 -8.97
CA LEU A 56 -13.89 -4.67 -9.28
C LEU A 56 -13.42 -5.19 -10.64
N SER A 57 -13.37 -4.32 -11.65
CA SER A 57 -13.00 -4.66 -13.02
C SER A 57 -11.48 -4.77 -13.21
N THR A 58 -10.74 -3.77 -12.71
CA THR A 58 -9.29 -3.62 -12.91
C THR A 58 -8.45 -4.11 -11.72
N GLY A 59 -9.07 -4.35 -10.56
CA GLY A 59 -8.36 -4.71 -9.32
C GLY A 59 -7.69 -3.52 -8.60
N LYS A 60 -7.80 -2.32 -9.16
CA LYS A 60 -7.26 -1.06 -8.61
C LYS A 60 -8.11 0.12 -9.07
N VAL A 61 -8.08 1.21 -8.32
CA VAL A 61 -8.74 2.48 -8.70
C VAL A 61 -7.71 3.43 -9.27
N GLN A 62 -8.00 4.01 -10.43
CA GLN A 62 -7.09 4.93 -11.09
C GLN A 62 -6.99 6.24 -10.30
N GLY A 63 -5.76 6.74 -10.12
CA GLY A 63 -5.50 7.94 -9.34
C GLY A 63 -5.47 7.73 -7.83
N TYR A 64 -5.58 6.49 -7.35
CA TYR A 64 -5.31 6.11 -5.97
C TYR A 64 -3.96 5.40 -5.86
N ASP A 65 -3.16 5.91 -4.94
CA ASP A 65 -1.89 5.33 -4.56
C ASP A 65 -1.98 4.86 -3.10
N GLY A 66 -1.40 3.71 -2.80
CA GLY A 66 -1.35 3.18 -1.45
C GLY A 66 -0.13 3.70 -0.70
N TYR A 67 -0.38 4.40 0.39
CA TYR A 67 0.61 5.00 1.27
C TYR A 67 0.67 4.28 2.60
N TYR A 68 1.83 4.30 3.23
CA TYR A 68 1.99 3.82 4.58
C TYR A 68 1.39 4.81 5.58
N ILE A 69 0.51 4.31 6.46
CA ILE A 69 -0.04 5.09 7.57
C ILE A 69 1.04 5.30 8.63
N LEU A 70 1.74 4.21 8.99
CA LEU A 70 2.85 4.20 9.93
C LEU A 70 4.19 4.02 9.21
N PRO A 71 5.22 4.77 9.61
CA PRO A 71 6.55 4.66 9.04
C PRO A 71 7.12 3.26 9.27
N VAL A 72 7.36 2.57 8.16
CA VAL A 72 7.95 1.23 8.13
C VAL A 72 9.42 1.21 8.59
N GLU A 73 10.09 2.36 8.57
CA GLU A 73 11.41 2.55 9.19
C GLU A 73 11.38 2.28 10.70
N GLN A 74 10.25 2.58 11.33
CA GLN A 74 10.05 2.42 12.76
C GLN A 74 9.38 1.08 13.10
N TYR A 75 8.58 0.54 12.17
CA TYR A 75 7.86 -0.73 12.32
C TYR A 75 8.03 -1.63 11.08
N PRO A 76 9.17 -2.32 10.93
CA PRO A 76 9.40 -3.22 9.81
C PRO A 76 8.43 -4.42 9.81
N GLU A 77 7.92 -4.82 10.98
CA GLU A 77 6.89 -5.85 11.12
C GLU A 77 5.56 -5.46 10.44
N LEU A 78 5.28 -4.16 10.33
CA LEU A 78 4.08 -3.63 9.67
C LEU A 78 4.30 -3.35 8.18
N ALA A 79 5.52 -3.51 7.67
CA ALA A 79 5.83 -3.22 6.26
C ALA A 79 5.10 -4.15 5.28
N ASP A 80 4.88 -5.40 5.68
CA ASP A 80 4.09 -6.41 4.94
C ASP A 80 2.60 -6.38 5.35
N SER A 81 2.26 -5.60 6.38
CA SER A 81 0.89 -5.50 6.85
C SER A 81 0.07 -4.62 5.93
N SER A 82 -0.83 -5.27 5.20
CA SER A 82 -1.80 -4.61 4.33
C SER A 82 -2.84 -3.75 5.11
N PHE A 83 -2.83 -3.78 6.45
CA PHE A 83 -3.62 -2.86 7.31
C PHE A 83 -2.92 -1.51 7.51
N ASN A 84 -1.61 -1.48 7.32
CA ASN A 84 -0.81 -0.26 7.39
C ASN A 84 -0.81 0.53 6.06
N ILE A 85 -1.58 0.08 5.07
CA ILE A 85 -1.72 0.71 3.76
C ILE A 85 -3.03 1.47 3.71
N GLN A 86 -2.96 2.76 3.38
CA GLN A 86 -4.11 3.61 3.12
C GLN A 86 -4.09 4.10 1.68
N PHE A 87 -5.23 3.95 0.99
CA PHE A 87 -5.41 4.47 -0.35
C PHE A 87 -5.74 5.96 -0.31
N LEU A 88 -4.85 6.78 -0.86
CA LEU A 88 -5.06 8.21 -1.03
C LEU A 88 -5.16 8.54 -2.51
N ARG A 89 -6.13 9.40 -2.88
CA ARG A 89 -6.17 9.91 -4.26
C ARG A 89 -5.05 10.92 -4.45
N GLN A 90 -4.43 10.95 -5.62
CA GLN A 90 -3.40 11.93 -5.97
C GLN A 90 -3.84 13.39 -5.76
N ASN A 91 -5.15 13.66 -5.89
CA ASN A 91 -5.73 14.98 -5.63
C ASN A 91 -5.64 15.43 -4.15
N GLU A 92 -5.53 14.50 -3.19
CA GLU A 92 -5.28 14.85 -1.78
C GLU A 92 -3.80 15.13 -1.52
N MET A 93 -2.90 14.59 -2.35
CA MET A 93 -1.46 14.88 -2.28
C MET A 93 -1.09 16.27 -2.82
N GLY A 94 -1.92 16.86 -3.69
CA GLY A 94 -1.65 18.15 -4.33
C GLY A 94 -1.94 19.40 -3.47
N LYS A 95 -2.36 19.25 -2.20
CA LYS A 95 -2.55 20.35 -1.26
C LYS A 95 -1.62 20.22 -0.05
N ARG A 96 -0.32 20.36 -0.26
CA ARG A 96 0.62 20.77 0.78
C ARG A 96 1.69 21.68 0.18
#